data_AF-A0A3B4YJ22-F1
#
_entry.id   AF-A0A3B4YJ22-F1
#
_cell.length_a   1.000
_cell.length_b   1.000
_cell.length_c   1.000
_cell.angle_alpha   90.00
_cell.angle_beta   90.00
_cell.angle_gamma   90.00
#
_symmetry.space_group_name_H-M   'P 1'
#
loop_
_entity.id
_entity.type
_entity.pdbx_description
1 polymer ?
#
loop_
_entity_poly.entity_id
_entity_poly.type
_entity_poly.pdbx_seq_one_letter_code
_entity_poly.pdbx_strand_id
1 'polypeptide(L)'
;MLQSYIYCLLSSFLCRDSSADKLEGESRLKANINVVSLSVGKLVNISQGHINTHTYTHTHTHKQTHLFHFLTSFLFASFSEQPQAWRIFRAQCDDLYLPSQSDDDYQNLEDTLVVFCVDISGSMSVTTEVCVYCNINVVCMWWRQGIQDALQRALTSMLQQSPRRRVALVTFGDEVVIYGDGTRTPLTLRDWALVDYDHIWQQGAAYSVPHCIAETFQQLIQRVRELREHGATCLGPAALASVAIASRYPGSKVILCTDGRANIGLGEMEQTASLSLVIISIMSFEGTDCRLADVGRLADTTGGRVNIVNIGTIAREMQAASRDNVLATSVTATLLASDGMYFPYEDENNHKLVREIGNVTKGLEITFEFAVKPEFMHVFLQKDTLPFQLQLSFKTRDQQRVTRIITEHRIWAGSFNMSVLGVHCAQLCASLTMEGRVQEAQKQLKAQQHLQHRPIQKQESIYGNWMDTMTTICDITTESQVIIRLIYEQRHII
;
A
#
# COMPACT_ATOMS: atom_id res chain seq x y z
N MET A 1 -16.49 22.46 -7.80
CA MET A 1 -15.65 21.42 -8.45
C MET A 1 -15.02 20.57 -7.34
N LEU A 2 -15.84 19.89 -6.54
CA LEU A 2 -15.44 19.00 -5.45
C LEU A 2 -15.77 17.58 -5.92
N GLN A 3 -14.79 16.93 -6.55
CA GLN A 3 -14.89 15.50 -6.85
C GLN A 3 -14.86 14.75 -5.51
N SER A 4 -16.01 14.18 -5.14
CA SER A 4 -16.29 13.46 -3.91
C SER A 4 -15.18 12.48 -3.56
N TYR A 5 -14.66 12.53 -2.33
CA TYR A 5 -13.57 11.68 -1.84
C TYR A 5 -13.95 10.19 -1.74
N ILE A 6 -15.25 9.90 -1.85
CA ILE A 6 -15.86 8.58 -1.84
C ILE A 6 -16.58 8.41 -3.18
N TYR A 7 -16.16 7.44 -4.01
CA TYR A 7 -16.87 7.06 -5.23
C TYR A 7 -17.67 5.78 -5.00
N CYS A 8 -18.97 5.88 -4.75
CA CYS A 8 -19.88 4.73 -4.83
C CYS A 8 -20.44 4.61 -6.25
N LEU A 9 -20.26 3.45 -6.87
CA LEU A 9 -20.98 3.05 -8.08
C LEU A 9 -22.18 2.21 -7.67
N LEU A 10 -23.35 2.51 -8.23
CA LEU A 10 -24.60 1.82 -7.94
C LEU A 10 -25.28 1.53 -9.27
N SER A 11 -25.61 0.26 -9.48
CA SER A 11 -26.32 -0.15 -10.68
C SER A 11 -27.82 -0.30 -10.45
N SER A 12 -28.60 0.02 -11.48
CA SER A 12 -29.96 -0.47 -11.64
C SER A 12 -30.05 -2.02 -11.76
N PHE A 13 -28.93 -2.72 -11.94
CA PHE A 13 -28.84 -4.20 -12.04
C PHE A 13 -28.95 -4.98 -10.72
N LEU A 14 -29.32 -4.33 -9.61
CA LEU A 14 -30.05 -5.05 -8.54
C LEU A 14 -31.35 -5.66 -9.09
N CYS A 15 -31.85 -5.18 -10.24
CA CYS A 15 -33.09 -5.58 -10.86
C CYS A 15 -32.85 -6.32 -12.20
N ARG A 16 -32.88 -7.65 -12.15
CA ARG A 16 -33.52 -8.53 -13.15
C ARG A 16 -33.41 -9.97 -12.66
N ASP A 17 -34.27 -10.32 -11.71
CA ASP A 17 -35.01 -11.57 -11.78
C ASP A 17 -36.34 -11.25 -12.49
N SER A 18 -36.28 -10.81 -13.75
CA SER A 18 -37.50 -10.75 -14.55
C SER A 18 -37.65 -12.09 -15.25
N SER A 19 -38.82 -12.71 -15.13
CA SER A 19 -39.19 -14.05 -15.59
C SER A 19 -38.94 -14.38 -17.09
N ALA A 20 -38.27 -13.50 -17.83
CA ALA A 20 -37.80 -13.71 -19.20
C ALA A 20 -36.45 -14.47 -19.29
N ASP A 21 -35.66 -14.55 -18.20
CA ASP A 21 -34.38 -15.31 -18.19
C ASP A 21 -34.54 -16.80 -17.87
N LYS A 22 -35.79 -17.32 -17.82
CA LYS A 22 -36.05 -18.76 -17.60
C LYS A 22 -35.85 -19.65 -18.83
N LEU A 23 -35.41 -19.10 -19.97
CA LEU A 23 -35.29 -19.85 -21.23
C LEU A 23 -33.89 -19.90 -21.85
N GLU A 24 -32.87 -19.27 -21.26
CA GLU A 24 -31.47 -19.47 -21.69
C GLU A 24 -30.64 -19.98 -20.51
N GLY A 25 -30.56 -21.31 -20.40
CA GLY A 25 -29.69 -21.99 -19.47
C GLY A 25 -28.24 -21.87 -19.91
N GLU A 26 -27.55 -20.79 -19.52
CA GLU A 26 -26.10 -20.74 -19.42
C GLU A 26 -25.71 -19.78 -18.29
N SER A 27 -24.83 -20.25 -17.42
CA SER A 27 -24.31 -19.57 -16.24
C SER A 27 -23.61 -18.24 -16.59
N ARG A 28 -24.38 -17.16 -16.75
CA ARG A 28 -23.83 -15.81 -16.87
C ARG A 28 -23.20 -15.40 -15.55
N LEU A 29 -21.88 -15.37 -15.50
CA LEU A 29 -21.11 -14.74 -14.42
C LEU A 29 -21.54 -13.27 -14.33
N LYS A 30 -22.32 -12.93 -13.31
CA LYS A 30 -22.79 -11.56 -13.05
C LYS A 30 -21.76 -10.87 -12.15
N ALA A 31 -21.00 -9.94 -12.71
CA ALA A 31 -20.07 -9.13 -11.92
C ALA A 31 -20.82 -8.12 -11.06
N ASN A 32 -20.43 -8.03 -9.78
CA ASN A 32 -20.89 -6.97 -8.91
C ASN A 32 -20.15 -5.67 -9.28
N ILE A 33 -20.90 -4.57 -9.36
CA ILE A 33 -20.38 -3.26 -9.74
C ILE A 33 -20.65 -2.20 -8.67
N ASN A 34 -21.08 -2.66 -7.49
CA ASN A 34 -21.33 -1.85 -6.32
C ASN A 34 -20.02 -1.70 -5.54
N VAL A 35 -19.23 -0.70 -5.93
CA VAL A 35 -17.90 -0.46 -5.40
C VAL A 35 -17.82 0.93 -4.79
N VAL A 36 -17.20 1.02 -3.62
CA VAL A 36 -16.78 2.26 -2.96
C VAL A 36 -15.28 2.42 -3.12
N SER A 37 -14.80 3.50 -3.75
CA SER A 37 -13.39 3.90 -3.73
C SER A 37 -13.16 5.04 -2.73
N LEU A 38 -12.13 4.91 -1.90
CA LEU A 38 -11.68 5.90 -0.93
C LEU A 38 -10.25 6.36 -1.26
N SER A 39 -10.07 7.65 -1.53
CA SER A 39 -8.74 8.25 -1.67
C SER A 39 -8.18 8.61 -0.29
N VAL A 40 -7.71 7.60 0.45
CA VAL A 40 -7.26 7.72 1.85
C VAL A 40 -6.18 8.80 2.01
N GLY A 41 -5.25 8.89 1.05
CA GLY A 41 -4.20 9.92 1.06
C GLY A 41 -4.73 11.36 1.05
N LYS A 42 -5.88 11.61 0.41
CA LYS A 42 -6.55 12.92 0.47
C LYS A 42 -7.34 13.09 1.77
N LEU A 43 -7.94 12.01 2.26
CA LEU A 43 -8.80 12.01 3.44
C LEU A 43 -8.05 12.21 4.77
N VAL A 44 -6.79 11.77 4.86
CA VAL A 44 -5.95 12.04 6.04
C VAL A 44 -5.30 13.42 6.02
N ASN A 45 -5.41 14.14 4.90
CA ASN A 45 -4.86 15.48 4.79
C ASN A 45 -5.79 16.50 5.45
N ILE A 46 -5.38 16.98 6.63
CA ILE A 46 -6.11 17.97 7.43
C ILE A 46 -5.97 19.42 6.93
N SER A 47 -5.12 19.68 5.93
CA SER A 47 -4.87 21.04 5.43
C SER A 47 -5.89 21.51 4.37
N GLN A 48 -6.90 20.71 4.05
CA GLN A 48 -7.86 21.01 2.98
C GLN A 48 -9.04 21.83 3.51
N GLY A 49 -9.38 22.92 2.80
CA GLY A 49 -10.48 23.81 3.17
C GLY A 49 -11.85 23.17 2.93
N HIS A 50 -12.76 23.35 3.89
CA HIS A 50 -14.09 22.73 4.06
C HIS A 50 -14.15 21.54 5.02
N ILE A 51 -13.58 21.69 6.22
CA ILE A 51 -13.68 20.70 7.29
C ILE A 51 -14.25 21.39 8.55
N ASN A 52 -15.33 20.86 9.13
CA ASN A 52 -15.84 21.32 10.42
C ASN A 52 -14.91 20.82 11.51
N THR A 53 -14.18 21.72 12.16
CA THR A 53 -13.14 21.33 13.12
C THR A 53 -13.66 21.45 14.56
N HIS A 54 -13.57 20.37 15.32
CA HIS A 54 -13.96 20.30 16.72
C HIS A 54 -12.74 19.96 17.58
N THR A 55 -12.47 20.76 18.62
CA THR A 55 -11.35 20.55 19.55
C THR A 55 -11.83 19.96 20.89
N TYR A 56 -11.07 19.03 21.48
CA TYR A 56 -11.42 18.40 22.77
C TYR A 56 -10.23 18.31 23.74
N THR A 57 -10.46 18.46 25.05
CA THR A 57 -9.42 18.49 26.08
C THR A 57 -9.01 17.09 26.60
N HIS A 58 -7.72 16.94 26.95
CA HIS A 58 -7.04 15.68 27.26
C HIS A 58 -7.53 14.95 28.55
N THR A 59 -8.42 15.57 29.34
CA THR A 59 -8.90 15.03 30.63
C THR A 59 -10.05 14.01 30.49
N HIS A 60 -10.59 13.80 29.29
CA HIS A 60 -11.65 12.82 29.03
C HIS A 60 -11.13 11.63 28.20
N THR A 61 -10.46 10.69 28.86
CA THR A 61 -9.87 9.51 28.22
C THR A 61 -10.93 8.48 27.81
N HIS A 62 -10.81 8.00 26.56
CA HIS A 62 -11.44 6.81 25.93
C HIS A 62 -12.98 6.74 25.87
N LYS A 63 -13.69 7.14 26.95
CA LYS A 63 -15.14 7.04 27.05
C LYS A 63 -15.87 8.01 26.13
N GLN A 64 -15.38 9.24 25.95
CA GLN A 64 -16.05 10.23 25.08
C GLN A 64 -15.91 9.90 23.60
N THR A 65 -14.74 9.50 23.11
CA THR A 65 -14.57 9.07 21.72
C THR A 65 -15.41 7.83 21.42
N HIS A 66 -15.47 6.85 22.34
CA HIS A 66 -16.42 5.73 22.22
C HIS A 66 -17.88 6.17 22.32
N LEU A 67 -18.23 7.13 23.18
CA LEU A 67 -19.59 7.67 23.29
C LEU A 67 -19.99 8.42 22.02
N PHE A 68 -19.05 9.11 21.35
CA PHE A 68 -19.28 9.82 20.09
C PHE A 68 -19.33 8.85 18.90
N HIS A 69 -18.43 7.89 18.80
CA HIS A 69 -18.55 6.77 17.84
C HIS A 69 -19.87 6.02 18.04
N PHE A 70 -20.27 5.79 19.29
CA PHE A 70 -21.55 5.16 19.63
C PHE A 70 -22.71 6.08 19.28
N LEU A 71 -22.68 7.37 19.60
CA LEU A 71 -23.74 8.34 19.28
C LEU A 71 -23.87 8.54 17.77
N THR A 72 -22.78 8.66 17.00
CA THR A 72 -22.84 8.79 15.53
C THR A 72 -23.29 7.50 14.86
N SER A 73 -22.83 6.34 15.34
CA SER A 73 -23.29 5.03 14.83
C SER A 73 -24.74 4.76 15.22
N PHE A 74 -25.15 5.14 16.44
CA PHE A 74 -26.52 5.01 16.95
C PHE A 74 -27.47 5.98 16.26
N LEU A 75 -27.03 7.22 15.98
CA LEU A 75 -27.76 8.16 15.14
C LEU A 75 -27.87 7.58 13.73
N PHE A 76 -26.78 7.13 13.10
CA PHE A 76 -26.82 6.53 11.77
C PHE A 76 -27.78 5.32 11.68
N ALA A 77 -27.73 4.41 12.65
CA ALA A 77 -28.64 3.27 12.75
C ALA A 77 -30.10 3.70 12.99
N SER A 78 -30.35 4.65 13.90
CA SER A 78 -31.70 5.18 14.17
C SER A 78 -32.29 5.98 13.00
N PHE A 79 -31.44 6.67 12.22
CA PHE A 79 -31.82 7.43 11.03
C PHE A 79 -32.08 6.53 9.81
N SER A 80 -31.42 5.37 9.73
CA SER A 80 -31.66 4.32 8.72
C SER A 80 -33.11 3.79 8.78
N GLU A 81 -33.70 3.76 9.98
CA GLU A 81 -35.04 3.22 10.25
C GLU A 81 -36.19 4.25 10.08
N GLN A 82 -35.95 5.56 10.13
CA GLN A 82 -37.01 6.58 10.05
C GLN A 82 -36.93 7.49 8.81
N PRO A 83 -37.72 7.20 7.75
CA PRO A 83 -37.79 7.99 6.53
C PRO A 83 -38.58 9.30 6.68
N GLN A 84 -38.55 9.99 7.82
CA GLN A 84 -38.99 11.39 7.96
C GLN A 84 -37.94 12.29 8.64
N ALA A 85 -37.02 11.70 9.40
CA ALA A 85 -35.93 12.42 10.07
C ALA A 85 -34.77 12.82 9.11
N TRP A 86 -34.71 12.22 7.91
CA TRP A 86 -33.71 12.50 6.85
C TRP A 86 -33.81 13.90 6.23
N ARG A 87 -34.92 14.64 6.44
CA ARG A 87 -35.09 15.98 5.87
C ARG A 87 -34.17 17.04 6.49
N ILE A 88 -33.63 16.79 7.69
CA ILE A 88 -32.82 17.76 8.44
C ILE A 88 -31.32 17.69 8.08
N PHE A 89 -30.84 16.56 7.53
CA PHE A 89 -29.42 16.32 7.20
C PHE A 89 -29.17 16.05 5.71
N ARG A 90 -29.73 16.88 4.81
CA ARG A 90 -29.35 16.88 3.38
C ARG A 90 -27.94 17.44 3.10
N ALA A 91 -27.22 17.87 4.14
CA ALA A 91 -25.87 18.37 4.01
C ALA A 91 -24.86 17.22 4.14
N GLN A 92 -24.02 17.05 3.13
CA GLN A 92 -22.74 16.33 3.26
C GLN A 92 -22.02 16.88 4.50
N CYS A 93 -21.60 15.99 5.38
CA CYS A 93 -21.00 16.36 6.68
C CYS A 93 -19.59 15.77 6.75
N ASP A 94 -18.62 16.63 7.04
CA ASP A 94 -17.19 16.33 7.11
C ASP A 94 -16.63 16.97 8.38
N ASP A 95 -16.65 16.20 9.46
CA ASP A 95 -16.29 16.64 10.79
C ASP A 95 -14.93 16.05 11.18
N LEU A 96 -14.03 16.92 11.65
CA LEU A 96 -12.68 16.57 12.10
C LEU A 96 -12.52 16.91 13.57
N TYR A 97 -12.15 15.90 14.36
CA TYR A 97 -11.95 16.01 15.79
C TYR A 97 -10.45 15.99 16.10
N LEU A 98 -9.96 17.09 16.70
CA LEU A 98 -8.57 17.30 17.08
C LEU A 98 -8.45 17.46 18.61
N PRO A 99 -7.37 16.97 19.24
CA PRO A 99 -7.09 17.31 20.62
C PRO A 99 -6.80 18.82 20.76
N SER A 100 -7.13 19.41 21.91
CA SER A 100 -6.79 20.80 22.25
C SER A 100 -5.27 20.94 22.25
N GLN A 101 -4.77 21.89 21.46
CA GLN A 101 -3.34 22.10 21.21
C GLN A 101 -2.54 22.18 22.52
N SER A 102 -1.43 21.45 22.60
CA SER A 102 -0.25 21.94 23.31
C SER A 102 0.45 22.93 22.38
N ASP A 103 0.88 24.08 22.92
CA ASP A 103 1.66 25.13 22.24
C ASP A 103 3.08 24.65 21.84
N ASP A 104 3.21 23.43 21.31
CA ASP A 104 4.48 22.98 20.74
C ASP A 104 4.52 23.36 19.27
N ASP A 105 5.22 24.48 19.03
CA ASP A 105 5.57 25.00 17.72
C ASP A 105 6.07 23.90 16.78
N TYR A 106 5.38 23.78 15.62
CA TYR A 106 5.90 23.31 14.34
C TYR A 106 7.20 22.48 14.39
N GLN A 107 7.10 21.16 14.58
CA GLN A 107 8.25 20.29 14.37
C GLN A 107 8.41 19.96 12.87
N ASN A 108 9.62 20.22 12.38
CA ASN A 108 9.99 20.34 10.97
C ASN A 108 9.62 19.14 10.09
N LEU A 109 9.02 19.40 8.92
CA LEU A 109 8.72 18.44 7.84
C LEU A 109 9.93 17.65 7.29
N GLU A 110 11.13 17.90 7.81
CA GLU A 110 12.41 17.45 7.26
C GLU A 110 13.16 16.47 8.18
N ASP A 111 12.66 16.19 9.39
CA ASP A 111 13.34 15.30 10.34
C ASP A 111 13.17 13.80 10.05
N THR A 112 12.44 13.44 8.98
CA THR A 112 12.34 12.04 8.52
C THR A 112 13.64 11.55 7.90
N LEU A 113 13.95 10.26 8.06
CA LEU A 113 15.13 9.61 7.51
C LEU A 113 14.77 8.77 6.28
N VAL A 114 15.63 8.80 5.25
CA VAL A 114 15.62 7.82 4.15
C VAL A 114 16.85 6.93 4.28
N VAL A 115 16.65 5.63 4.48
CA VAL A 115 17.70 4.62 4.52
C VAL A 115 17.73 3.89 3.18
N PHE A 116 18.83 3.97 2.45
CA PHE A 116 19.09 3.11 1.30
C PHE A 116 19.75 1.82 1.81
N CYS A 117 19.05 0.70 1.69
CA CYS A 117 19.54 -0.62 2.05
C CYS A 117 19.85 -1.38 0.75
N VAL A 118 21.12 -1.62 0.47
CA VAL A 118 21.58 -1.99 -0.87
C VAL A 118 22.33 -3.31 -0.84
N ASP A 119 21.89 -4.23 -1.68
CA ASP A 119 22.55 -5.51 -1.93
C ASP A 119 23.88 -5.28 -2.66
N ILE A 120 24.95 -5.84 -2.11
CA ILE A 120 26.30 -5.89 -2.68
C ILE A 120 26.80 -7.34 -2.75
N SER A 121 25.89 -8.31 -2.70
CA SER A 121 26.23 -9.73 -2.79
C SER A 121 26.81 -10.10 -4.16
N GLY A 122 27.47 -11.26 -4.24
CA GLY A 122 28.10 -11.72 -5.47
C GLY A 122 27.14 -11.90 -6.66
N SER A 123 25.83 -12.10 -6.44
CA SER A 123 24.84 -12.18 -7.52
C SER A 123 24.77 -10.89 -8.34
N MET A 124 25.04 -9.75 -7.71
CA MET A 124 25.05 -8.42 -8.34
C MET A 124 26.16 -8.23 -9.39
N SER A 125 27.08 -9.18 -9.49
CA SER A 125 28.20 -9.20 -10.44
C SER A 125 27.93 -10.06 -11.69
N VAL A 126 27.05 -11.06 -11.59
CA VAL A 126 26.89 -12.13 -12.60
C VAL A 126 25.80 -11.79 -13.62
N THR A 127 24.91 -10.88 -13.26
CA THR A 127 23.65 -10.65 -13.94
C THR A 127 23.81 -9.68 -15.11
N THR A 128 23.96 -10.32 -16.27
CA THR A 128 23.70 -9.88 -17.66
C THR A 128 24.20 -8.48 -18.01
N GLU A 129 25.11 -8.39 -18.99
CA GLU A 129 25.40 -7.13 -19.67
C GLU A 129 24.09 -6.45 -20.10
N VAL A 130 23.70 -5.40 -19.38
CA VAL A 130 22.54 -4.61 -19.80
C VAL A 130 23.06 -3.57 -20.77
N CYS A 131 22.84 -3.85 -22.05
CA CYS A 131 23.11 -2.96 -23.17
C CYS A 131 22.13 -1.78 -23.14
N VAL A 132 22.58 -0.61 -22.68
CA VAL A 132 21.81 0.63 -22.82
C VAL A 132 22.11 1.23 -24.19
N TYR A 133 21.08 1.35 -25.04
CA TYR A 133 21.20 2.01 -26.34
C TYR A 133 21.17 3.52 -26.15
N CYS A 134 22.34 4.16 -26.22
CA CYS A 134 22.46 5.61 -26.24
C CYS A 134 22.94 6.05 -27.62
N ASN A 135 22.03 6.63 -28.41
CA ASN A 135 22.34 7.38 -29.65
C ASN A 135 23.51 6.79 -30.45
N ILE A 136 23.38 5.50 -30.85
CA ILE A 136 24.30 4.73 -31.73
C ILE A 136 25.35 3.87 -30.99
N ASN A 137 25.58 4.02 -29.67
CA ASN A 137 26.50 3.16 -28.91
C ASN A 137 25.78 2.26 -27.90
N VAL A 138 26.21 0.99 -27.85
CA VAL A 138 25.80 0.02 -26.83
C VAL A 138 26.75 0.16 -25.65
N VAL A 139 26.24 0.62 -24.50
CA VAL A 139 27.00 0.66 -23.25
C VAL A 139 26.54 -0.49 -22.38
N CYS A 140 27.41 -1.48 -22.18
CA CYS A 140 27.17 -2.57 -21.24
C CYS A 140 27.47 -2.09 -19.82
N MET A 141 26.48 -2.12 -18.94
CA MET A 141 26.65 -1.81 -17.53
C MET A 141 26.32 -3.01 -16.66
N TRP A 142 27.15 -3.26 -15.66
CA TRP A 142 26.90 -4.23 -14.58
C TRP A 142 25.91 -3.66 -13.56
N TRP A 143 25.16 -4.51 -12.87
CA TRP A 143 24.13 -4.06 -11.91
C TRP A 143 24.71 -3.22 -10.77
N ARG A 144 25.89 -3.54 -10.21
CA ARG A 144 26.56 -2.66 -9.23
C ARG A 144 26.84 -1.27 -9.79
N GLN A 145 27.36 -1.17 -11.02
CA GLN A 145 27.62 0.14 -11.63
C GLN A 145 26.30 0.91 -11.83
N GLY A 146 25.23 0.19 -12.18
CA GLY A 146 23.87 0.72 -12.23
C GLY A 146 23.37 1.24 -10.88
N ILE A 147 23.58 0.49 -9.80
CA ILE A 147 23.21 0.86 -8.43
C ILE A 147 24.00 2.08 -7.95
N GLN A 148 25.33 2.10 -8.15
CA GLN A 148 26.17 3.23 -7.78
C GLN A 148 25.73 4.52 -8.49
N ASP A 149 25.45 4.43 -9.78
CA ASP A 149 24.95 5.55 -10.56
C ASP A 149 23.52 5.96 -10.13
N ALA A 150 22.66 4.99 -9.84
CA ALA A 150 21.30 5.25 -9.35
C ALA A 150 21.28 5.93 -7.98
N LEU A 151 22.09 5.46 -7.03
CA LEU A 151 22.29 6.10 -5.74
C LEU A 151 22.86 7.51 -5.90
N GLN A 152 23.87 7.68 -6.76
CA GLN A 152 24.43 9.01 -7.03
C GLN A 152 23.36 9.97 -7.58
N ARG A 153 22.53 9.52 -8.54
CA ARG A 153 21.42 10.31 -9.09
C ARG A 153 20.32 10.57 -8.06
N ALA A 154 19.98 9.61 -7.22
CA ALA A 154 18.98 9.76 -6.17
C ALA A 154 19.44 10.77 -5.11
N LEU A 155 20.67 10.64 -4.62
CA LEU A 155 21.27 11.56 -3.63
C LEU A 155 21.39 12.97 -4.18
N THR A 156 21.81 13.12 -5.45
CA THR A 156 21.89 14.44 -6.10
C THR A 156 20.51 15.10 -6.21
N SER A 157 19.48 14.32 -6.60
CA SER A 157 18.11 14.82 -6.64
C SER A 157 17.59 15.20 -5.24
N MET A 158 17.95 14.44 -4.21
CA MET A 158 17.54 14.73 -2.83
C MET A 158 18.21 16.00 -2.30
N LEU A 159 19.49 16.22 -2.61
CA LEU A 159 20.20 17.45 -2.25
C LEU A 159 19.51 18.69 -2.86
N GLN A 160 19.05 18.58 -4.11
CA GLN A 160 18.39 19.69 -4.81
C GLN A 160 16.97 19.96 -4.30
N GLN A 161 16.20 18.91 -3.99
CA GLN A 161 14.76 19.02 -3.68
C GLN A 161 14.47 19.12 -2.19
N SER A 162 15.29 18.50 -1.35
CA SER A 162 15.09 18.40 0.09
C SER A 162 16.45 18.37 0.81
N PRO A 163 17.22 19.47 0.81
CA PRO A 163 18.60 19.52 1.33
C PRO A 163 18.69 19.20 2.83
N ARG A 164 17.62 19.44 3.59
CA ARG A 164 17.52 19.16 5.02
C ARG A 164 17.03 17.74 5.34
N ARG A 165 16.77 16.91 4.32
CA ARG A 165 16.39 15.50 4.54
C ARG A 165 17.59 14.69 5.02
N ARG A 166 17.40 13.87 6.04
CA ARG A 166 18.42 12.94 6.54
C ARG A 166 18.50 11.71 5.64
N VAL A 167 19.71 11.23 5.39
CA VAL A 167 19.95 10.05 4.56
C VAL A 167 20.95 9.11 5.24
N ALA A 168 20.68 7.81 5.18
CA ALA A 168 21.60 6.78 5.61
C ALA A 168 21.81 5.73 4.52
N LEU A 169 23.01 5.16 4.47
CA LEU A 169 23.36 4.01 3.65
C LEU A 169 23.63 2.79 4.53
N VAL A 170 23.00 1.69 4.17
CA VAL A 170 23.25 0.34 4.69
C VAL A 170 23.51 -0.55 3.49
N THR A 171 24.52 -1.40 3.56
CA THR A 171 24.76 -2.42 2.53
C THR A 171 24.77 -3.79 3.13
N PHE A 172 24.49 -4.79 2.31
CA PHE A 172 24.50 -6.18 2.76
C PHE A 172 25.04 -7.14 1.71
N GLY A 173 25.75 -8.15 2.19
CA GLY A 173 26.29 -9.28 1.43
C GLY A 173 26.32 -10.50 2.34
N ASP A 174 27.50 -11.06 2.57
CA ASP A 174 27.75 -11.99 3.68
C ASP A 174 27.80 -11.29 5.06
N GLU A 175 27.78 -9.97 5.08
CA GLU A 175 27.76 -9.11 6.25
C GLU A 175 26.80 -7.93 6.06
N VAL A 176 26.36 -7.31 7.15
CA VAL A 176 25.61 -6.04 7.11
C VAL A 176 26.53 -4.92 7.54
N VAL A 177 26.65 -3.88 6.70
CA VAL A 177 27.47 -2.69 7.00
C VAL A 177 26.59 -1.46 7.06
N ILE A 178 26.56 -0.81 8.23
CA ILE A 178 25.87 0.45 8.45
C ILE A 178 26.88 1.59 8.27
N TYR A 179 26.75 2.35 7.18
CA TYR A 179 27.55 3.56 6.94
C TYR A 179 26.91 4.79 7.58
N GLY A 180 25.58 4.80 7.73
CA GLY A 180 24.83 5.99 8.13
C GLY A 180 24.98 7.09 7.09
N ASP A 181 25.29 8.31 7.53
CA ASP A 181 25.55 9.45 6.65
C ASP A 181 26.96 9.46 6.02
N GLY A 182 27.78 8.43 6.28
CA GLY A 182 29.13 8.29 5.72
C GLY A 182 30.23 9.06 6.46
N THR A 183 29.89 9.86 7.48
CA THR A 183 30.85 10.67 8.24
C THR A 183 31.64 9.86 9.27
N ARG A 184 31.04 8.78 9.80
CA ARG A 184 31.64 7.93 10.84
C ARG A 184 32.25 6.66 10.27
N THR A 185 33.00 5.96 11.13
CA THR A 185 33.45 4.59 10.85
C THR A 185 32.23 3.68 10.72
N PRO A 186 32.10 2.91 9.63
CA PRO A 186 30.98 2.00 9.45
C PRO A 186 30.95 0.94 10.55
N LEU A 187 29.73 0.57 10.97
CA LEU A 187 29.50 -0.57 11.82
C LEU A 187 29.26 -1.81 10.95
N THR A 188 30.03 -2.87 11.18
CA THR A 188 29.93 -4.11 10.42
C THR A 188 29.44 -5.24 11.33
N LEU A 189 28.36 -5.90 10.95
CA LEU A 189 27.77 -7.06 11.62
C LEU A 189 28.08 -8.31 10.79
N ARG A 190 28.69 -9.33 11.42
CA ARG A 190 29.13 -10.58 10.77
C ARG A 190 28.81 -11.80 11.65
N ASP A 191 28.84 -12.97 11.02
CA ASP A 191 28.76 -14.27 11.69
C ASP A 191 27.54 -14.38 12.64
N TRP A 192 27.79 -14.62 13.94
CA TRP A 192 26.75 -14.76 14.96
C TRP A 192 25.86 -13.52 15.10
N ALA A 193 26.38 -12.32 14.80
CA ALA A 193 25.62 -11.09 14.90
C ALA A 193 24.49 -11.01 13.86
N LEU A 194 24.56 -11.79 12.78
CA LEU A 194 23.53 -11.81 11.73
C LEU A 194 22.31 -12.66 12.09
N VAL A 195 22.39 -13.45 13.16
CA VAL A 195 21.27 -14.29 13.63
C VAL A 195 20.67 -13.82 14.95
N ASP A 196 21.25 -12.79 15.56
CA ASP A 196 20.80 -12.24 16.84
C ASP A 196 19.96 -10.97 16.61
N TYR A 197 18.63 -11.13 16.72
CA TYR A 197 17.65 -10.06 16.53
C TYR A 197 17.91 -8.87 17.47
N ASP A 198 18.05 -9.15 18.77
CA ASP A 198 18.17 -8.11 19.80
C ASP A 198 19.48 -7.35 19.64
N HIS A 199 20.56 -8.05 19.29
CA HIS A 199 21.84 -7.43 19.00
C HIS A 199 21.75 -6.47 17.79
N ILE A 200 21.17 -6.91 16.67
CA ILE A 200 21.00 -6.07 15.48
C ILE A 200 20.16 -4.84 15.81
N TRP A 201 19.04 -5.02 16.52
CA TRP A 201 18.15 -3.94 16.91
C TRP A 201 18.87 -2.91 17.80
N GLN A 202 19.56 -3.38 18.84
CA GLN A 202 20.28 -2.52 19.78
C GLN A 202 21.38 -1.72 19.07
N GLN A 203 22.15 -2.37 18.20
CA GLN A 203 23.21 -1.72 17.43
C GLN A 203 22.64 -0.68 16.44
N GLY A 204 21.59 -1.03 15.69
CA GLY A 204 20.94 -0.13 14.75
C GLY A 204 20.29 1.08 15.42
N ALA A 205 19.58 0.87 16.53
CA ALA A 205 18.94 1.95 17.28
C ALA A 205 19.96 2.87 18.00
N ALA A 206 21.08 2.31 18.46
CA ALA A 206 22.17 3.08 19.07
C ALA A 206 23.02 3.83 18.02
N TYR A 207 23.00 3.40 16.75
CA TYR A 207 23.75 4.05 15.69
C TYR A 207 23.31 5.51 15.55
N SER A 208 24.30 6.40 15.38
CA SER A 208 24.07 7.84 15.50
C SER A 208 23.14 8.38 14.43
N VAL A 209 22.41 9.42 14.85
CA VAL A 209 21.55 10.24 14.02
C VAL A 209 22.30 10.77 12.79
N PRO A 210 21.89 10.40 11.56
CA PRO A 210 22.50 10.95 10.35
C PRO A 210 22.15 12.43 10.19
N HIS A 211 23.13 13.22 9.76
CA HIS A 211 22.94 14.62 9.41
C HIS A 211 22.15 14.78 8.10
N CYS A 212 21.78 16.02 7.79
CA CYS A 212 21.10 16.37 6.55
C CYS A 212 21.99 16.08 5.34
N ILE A 213 21.39 15.71 4.20
CA ILE A 213 22.15 15.42 2.97
C ILE A 213 23.01 16.61 2.52
N ALA A 214 22.58 17.85 2.79
CA ALA A 214 23.37 19.05 2.50
C ALA A 214 24.75 19.07 3.19
N GLU A 215 24.87 18.43 4.36
CA GLU A 215 26.10 18.41 5.15
C GLU A 215 27.01 17.22 4.78
N THR A 216 26.43 16.11 4.35
CA THR A 216 27.12 14.82 4.23
C THR A 216 27.21 14.26 2.81
N PHE A 217 26.69 14.99 1.82
CA PHE A 217 26.62 14.53 0.43
C PHE A 217 27.95 14.01 -0.12
N GLN A 218 29.05 14.74 0.10
CA GLN A 218 30.36 14.36 -0.46
C GLN A 218 30.89 13.05 0.14
N GLN A 219 30.78 12.90 1.45
CA GLN A 219 31.22 11.72 2.18
C GLN A 219 30.38 10.51 1.78
N LEU A 220 29.06 10.68 1.66
CA LEU A 220 28.16 9.61 1.27
C LEU A 220 28.39 9.15 -0.18
N ILE A 221 28.59 10.09 -1.11
CA ILE A 221 28.93 9.77 -2.51
C ILE A 221 30.27 9.04 -2.60
N GLN A 222 31.26 9.42 -1.79
CA GLN A 222 32.51 8.70 -1.74
C GLN A 222 32.29 7.24 -1.32
N ARG A 223 31.49 6.98 -0.27
CA ARG A 223 31.14 5.61 0.14
C ARG A 223 30.44 4.83 -0.97
N VAL A 224 29.49 5.47 -1.67
CA VAL A 224 28.79 4.83 -2.81
C VAL A 224 29.77 4.42 -3.91
N ARG A 225 30.75 5.27 -4.24
CA ARG A 225 31.77 4.96 -5.25
C ARG A 225 32.71 3.84 -4.84
N GLU A 226 32.97 3.70 -3.54
CA GLU A 226 33.87 2.70 -2.97
C GLU A 226 33.20 1.33 -2.75
N LEU A 227 31.88 1.19 -2.98
CA LEU A 227 31.17 -0.08 -2.82
C LEU A 227 31.79 -1.18 -3.69
N ARG A 228 32.07 -2.32 -3.05
CA ARG A 228 32.60 -3.53 -3.67
C ARG A 228 31.68 -4.70 -3.37
N GLU A 229 31.60 -5.63 -4.31
CA GLU A 229 30.81 -6.84 -4.14
C GLU A 229 31.56 -7.87 -3.30
N HIS A 230 30.84 -8.58 -2.43
CA HIS A 230 31.34 -9.79 -1.79
C HIS A 230 30.20 -10.61 -1.17
N GLY A 231 30.43 -11.92 -1.13
CA GLY A 231 29.68 -12.82 -0.28
C GLY A 231 28.28 -13.20 -0.75
N ALA A 232 27.51 -13.74 0.18
CA ALA A 232 26.14 -14.20 0.02
C ALA A 232 25.14 -13.05 0.28
N THR A 233 23.88 -13.32 0.64
CA THR A 233 22.79 -12.32 0.67
C THR A 233 22.04 -12.37 2.02
N CYS A 234 22.48 -11.58 3.00
CA CYS A 234 21.86 -11.46 4.32
C CYS A 234 20.73 -10.41 4.39
N LEU A 235 19.68 -10.60 3.58
CA LEU A 235 18.57 -9.65 3.42
C LEU A 235 17.83 -9.31 4.73
N GLY A 236 17.49 -10.33 5.53
CA GLY A 236 16.69 -10.15 6.75
C GLY A 236 17.39 -9.30 7.82
N PRO A 237 18.63 -9.63 8.20
CA PRO A 237 19.42 -8.80 9.11
C PRO A 237 19.62 -7.37 8.62
N ALA A 238 19.80 -7.19 7.31
CA ALA A 238 19.95 -5.87 6.70
C ALA A 238 18.67 -5.03 6.78
N ALA A 239 17.52 -5.64 6.51
CA ALA A 239 16.21 -5.02 6.65
C ALA A 239 15.96 -4.64 8.11
N LEU A 240 16.25 -5.53 9.07
CA LEU A 240 16.10 -5.27 10.49
C LEU A 240 16.99 -4.10 10.97
N ALA A 241 18.27 -4.09 10.61
CA ALA A 241 19.20 -3.01 10.94
C ALA A 241 18.72 -1.66 10.37
N SER A 242 18.25 -1.67 9.12
CA SER A 242 17.73 -0.48 8.45
C SER A 242 16.47 0.07 9.11
N VAL A 243 15.54 -0.83 9.49
CA VAL A 243 14.33 -0.48 10.24
C VAL A 243 14.68 0.05 11.63
N ALA A 244 15.62 -0.57 12.34
CA ALA A 244 16.04 -0.13 13.67
C ALA A 244 16.56 1.33 13.63
N ILE A 245 17.40 1.67 12.64
CA ILE A 245 17.89 3.03 12.42
C ILE A 245 16.73 3.99 12.08
N ALA A 246 15.85 3.59 11.17
CA ALA A 246 14.73 4.40 10.69
C ALA A 246 13.65 4.63 11.76
N SER A 247 13.43 3.67 12.66
CA SER A 247 12.36 3.69 13.68
C SER A 247 12.45 4.86 14.65
N ARG A 248 13.65 5.44 14.78
CA ARG A 248 13.91 6.63 15.60
C ARG A 248 13.22 7.89 15.07
N TYR A 249 12.86 7.90 13.79
CA TYR A 249 12.28 9.03 13.10
C TYR A 249 10.93 8.60 12.50
N PRO A 250 9.80 8.92 13.13
CA PRO A 250 8.49 8.58 12.60
C PRO A 250 8.29 9.08 11.16
N GLY A 251 7.76 8.23 10.29
CA GLY A 251 7.57 8.55 8.88
C GLY A 251 8.81 8.38 8.00
N SER A 252 9.86 7.76 8.54
CA SER A 252 11.05 7.37 7.80
C SER A 252 10.79 6.26 6.80
N LYS A 253 11.75 6.10 5.89
CA LYS A 253 11.65 5.16 4.79
C LYS A 253 12.90 4.32 4.70
N VAL A 254 12.71 3.06 4.39
CA VAL A 254 13.77 2.13 3.97
C VAL A 254 13.50 1.79 2.52
N ILE A 255 14.47 2.06 1.64
CA ILE A 255 14.46 1.64 0.25
C ILE A 255 15.41 0.46 0.15
N LEU A 256 14.85 -0.74 0.07
CA LEU A 256 15.57 -2.00 0.00
C LEU A 256 15.75 -2.40 -1.47
N CYS A 257 16.99 -2.50 -1.91
CA CYS A 257 17.34 -2.97 -3.25
C CYS A 257 18.02 -4.33 -3.15
N THR A 258 17.49 -5.33 -3.83
CA THR A 258 18.05 -6.69 -3.84
C THR A 258 17.86 -7.35 -5.20
N ASP A 259 18.77 -8.27 -5.52
CA ASP A 259 18.72 -9.06 -6.74
C ASP A 259 18.70 -10.57 -6.48
N GLY A 260 18.76 -10.96 -5.20
CA GLY A 260 18.96 -12.33 -4.77
C GLY A 260 17.97 -12.74 -3.69
N ARG A 261 17.80 -14.06 -3.57
CA ARG A 261 17.05 -14.64 -2.45
C ARG A 261 17.85 -14.48 -1.17
N ALA A 262 17.15 -14.10 -0.10
CA ALA A 262 17.68 -14.19 1.26
C ALA A 262 18.20 -15.62 1.50
N ASN A 263 19.48 -15.76 1.81
CA ASN A 263 20.14 -17.04 2.03
C ASN A 263 20.94 -17.09 3.34
N ILE A 264 21.03 -15.97 4.06
CA ILE A 264 21.66 -15.86 5.39
C ILE A 264 20.76 -15.07 6.35
N GLY A 265 20.68 -15.57 7.59
CA GLY A 265 20.14 -14.82 8.72
C GLY A 265 18.64 -14.99 8.94
N LEU A 266 18.05 -13.99 9.59
CA LEU A 266 16.65 -13.97 10.04
C LEU A 266 15.68 -13.94 8.84
N GLY A 267 15.12 -15.08 8.48
CA GLY A 267 14.23 -15.23 7.32
C GLY A 267 12.76 -14.88 7.56
N GLU A 268 12.34 -14.80 8.83
CA GLU A 268 10.98 -14.43 9.22
C GLU A 268 11.06 -13.18 10.10
N MET A 269 10.78 -12.01 9.52
CA MET A 269 10.54 -10.80 10.32
C MET A 269 9.10 -10.82 10.80
N GLU A 270 8.88 -11.17 12.07
CA GLU A 270 7.58 -11.01 12.72
C GLU A 270 7.17 -9.53 12.78
N GLN A 271 5.86 -9.28 12.64
CA GLN A 271 5.25 -7.95 12.70
C GLN A 271 5.49 -7.29 14.06
N THR A 272 6.57 -6.52 14.18
CA THR A 272 6.85 -5.74 15.38
C THR A 272 6.19 -4.36 15.31
N ALA A 273 5.73 -3.86 16.47
CA ALA A 273 5.09 -2.54 16.59
C ALA A 273 5.93 -1.39 16.01
N SER A 274 7.26 -1.54 15.95
CA SER A 274 8.18 -0.55 15.40
C SER A 274 8.15 -0.43 13.88
N LEU A 275 7.67 -1.46 13.16
CA LEU A 275 7.42 -1.38 11.71
C LEU A 275 6.30 -0.37 11.39
N SER A 276 5.39 -0.11 12.34
CA SER A 276 4.26 0.80 12.12
C SER A 276 4.67 2.25 11.88
N LEU A 277 5.91 2.64 12.17
CA LEU A 277 6.41 4.01 11.99
C LEU A 277 7.26 4.22 10.73
N VAL A 278 7.66 3.13 10.06
CA VAL A 278 8.61 3.15 8.95
C VAL A 278 7.95 2.57 7.70
N ILE A 279 8.16 3.20 6.54
CA ILE A 279 7.77 2.62 5.24
C ILE A 279 8.94 1.81 4.68
N ILE A 280 8.68 0.58 4.23
CA ILE A 280 9.67 -0.25 3.54
C ILE A 280 9.27 -0.36 2.06
N SER A 281 10.07 0.21 1.15
CA SER A 281 9.89 0.01 -0.29
C SER A 281 10.96 -0.94 -0.82
N ILE A 282 10.55 -1.95 -1.59
CA ILE A 282 11.41 -3.00 -2.12
C ILE A 282 11.56 -2.81 -3.64
N MET A 283 12.80 -2.89 -4.10
CA MET A 283 13.19 -2.82 -5.50
C MET A 283 13.97 -4.09 -5.86
N SER A 284 13.38 -4.89 -6.74
CA SER A 284 13.97 -6.14 -7.25
C SER A 284 14.40 -5.96 -8.69
N PHE A 285 15.46 -6.63 -9.13
CA PHE A 285 15.88 -6.54 -10.53
C PHE A 285 15.07 -7.47 -11.45
N GLU A 286 14.81 -7.00 -12.67
CA GLU A 286 14.17 -7.81 -13.70
C GLU A 286 14.98 -9.08 -14.01
N GLY A 287 14.30 -10.22 -14.14
CA GLY A 287 14.93 -11.51 -14.39
C GLY A 287 15.53 -12.19 -13.15
N THR A 288 15.36 -11.62 -11.96
CA THR A 288 15.77 -12.25 -10.69
C THR A 288 14.60 -12.92 -9.98
N ASP A 289 14.89 -14.01 -9.28
CA ASP A 289 13.97 -14.61 -8.31
C ASP A 289 14.34 -14.13 -6.91
N CYS A 290 13.69 -13.07 -6.42
CA CYS A 290 13.89 -12.57 -5.05
C CYS A 290 12.83 -13.08 -4.07
N ARG A 291 11.98 -14.05 -4.47
CA ARG A 291 10.76 -14.42 -3.72
C ARG A 291 9.97 -13.19 -3.26
N LEU A 292 9.58 -12.33 -4.21
CA LEU A 292 8.84 -11.10 -3.92
C LEU A 292 7.56 -11.32 -3.12
N ALA A 293 6.95 -12.52 -3.18
CA ALA A 293 5.82 -12.89 -2.35
C ALA A 293 6.14 -12.87 -0.84
N ASP A 294 7.36 -13.21 -0.45
CA ASP A 294 7.78 -13.23 0.96
C ASP A 294 8.18 -11.85 1.43
N VAL A 295 9.11 -11.21 0.71
CA VAL A 295 9.67 -9.91 1.09
C VAL A 295 8.65 -8.79 0.87
N GLY A 296 7.80 -8.90 -0.16
CA GLY A 296 6.76 -7.92 -0.51
C GLY A 296 5.77 -7.66 0.64
N ARG A 297 5.54 -8.65 1.52
CA ARG A 297 4.71 -8.49 2.72
C ARG A 297 5.21 -7.36 3.63
N LEU A 298 6.51 -7.09 3.67
CA LEU A 298 7.08 -5.96 4.42
C LEU A 298 6.62 -4.63 3.83
N ALA A 299 6.61 -4.51 2.50
CA ALA A 299 6.13 -3.31 1.85
C ALA A 299 4.61 -3.16 2.00
N ASP A 300 3.84 -4.22 1.83
CA ASP A 300 2.38 -4.19 1.98
C ASP A 300 1.97 -3.79 3.40
N THR A 301 2.60 -4.37 4.42
CA THR A 301 2.30 -4.08 5.83
C THR A 301 2.67 -2.64 6.22
N THR A 302 3.72 -2.09 5.61
CA THR A 302 4.25 -0.77 5.96
C THR A 302 3.76 0.36 5.05
N GLY A 303 2.90 0.07 4.08
CA GLY A 303 2.41 1.05 3.09
C GLY A 303 3.47 1.49 2.08
N GLY A 304 4.48 0.66 1.85
CA GLY A 304 5.53 0.86 0.86
C GLY A 304 5.19 0.31 -0.52
N ARG A 305 6.20 0.25 -1.39
CA ARG A 305 6.04 -0.21 -2.78
C ARG A 305 6.90 -1.43 -3.06
N VAL A 306 6.44 -2.28 -3.96
CA VAL A 306 7.23 -3.37 -4.54
C VAL A 306 7.37 -3.10 -6.03
N ASN A 307 8.59 -2.81 -6.49
CA ASN A 307 8.87 -2.50 -7.88
C ASN A 307 9.92 -3.48 -8.45
N ILE A 308 9.65 -4.02 -9.64
CA ILE A 308 10.66 -4.69 -10.46
C ILE A 308 11.30 -3.63 -11.35
N VAL A 309 12.62 -3.50 -11.28
CA VAL A 309 13.39 -2.44 -11.91
C VAL A 309 14.48 -2.99 -12.82
N ASN A 310 14.93 -2.17 -13.75
CA ASN A 310 16.14 -2.39 -14.53
C ASN A 310 17.13 -1.23 -14.29
N ILE A 311 18.35 -1.32 -14.83
CA ILE A 311 19.39 -0.29 -14.63
C ILE A 311 18.93 1.10 -15.13
N GLY A 312 18.12 1.14 -16.19
CA GLY A 312 17.60 2.39 -16.75
C GLY A 312 16.56 3.06 -15.85
N THR A 313 15.77 2.27 -15.13
CA THR A 313 14.62 2.76 -14.34
C THR A 313 14.88 2.87 -12.84
N ILE A 314 15.82 2.11 -12.28
CA ILE A 314 16.08 2.05 -10.82
C ILE A 314 16.33 3.43 -10.20
N ALA A 315 17.08 4.31 -10.86
CA ALA A 315 17.33 5.66 -10.36
C ALA A 315 16.04 6.48 -10.21
N ARG A 316 15.13 6.35 -11.18
CA ARG A 316 13.82 7.01 -11.17
C ARG A 316 12.93 6.45 -10.06
N GLU A 317 12.92 5.13 -9.90
CA GLU A 317 12.11 4.48 -8.86
C GLU A 317 12.63 4.78 -7.45
N MET A 318 13.95 4.81 -7.25
CA MET A 318 14.59 5.30 -6.00
C MET A 318 14.17 6.72 -5.67
N GLN A 319 14.19 7.62 -6.66
CA GLN A 319 13.74 9.00 -6.49
C GLN A 319 12.24 9.10 -6.22
N ALA A 320 11.42 8.25 -6.86
CA ALA A 320 9.99 8.22 -6.61
C ALA A 320 9.68 7.79 -5.17
N ALA A 321 10.23 6.66 -4.73
CA ALA A 321 10.04 6.13 -3.39
C ALA A 321 10.57 7.10 -2.30
N SER A 322 11.68 7.79 -2.56
CA SER A 322 12.23 8.75 -1.61
C SER A 322 11.35 10.00 -1.44
N ARG A 323 10.52 10.36 -2.43
CA ARG A 323 9.59 11.52 -2.37
C ARG A 323 8.28 11.23 -1.63
N ASP A 324 7.80 9.99 -1.60
CA ASP A 324 6.48 9.65 -1.05
C ASP A 324 6.38 9.77 0.48
N ASN A 325 6.03 10.94 1.00
CA ASN A 325 5.99 11.12 2.46
C ASN A 325 4.76 10.46 3.09
N VAL A 326 4.95 9.85 4.26
CA VAL A 326 3.84 9.44 5.15
C VAL A 326 3.04 10.68 5.51
N LEU A 327 1.73 10.68 5.27
CA LEU A 327 0.82 11.73 5.68
C LEU A 327 0.23 11.45 7.06
N ALA A 328 -0.06 10.18 7.33
CA ALA A 328 -0.61 9.71 8.60
C ALA A 328 -0.13 8.28 8.90
N THR A 329 -0.05 7.95 10.18
CA THR A 329 0.33 6.62 10.70
C THR A 329 -0.82 6.00 11.48
N SER A 330 -0.79 4.68 11.66
CA SER A 330 -1.81 3.91 12.38
C SER A 330 -3.25 4.24 11.92
N VAL A 331 -3.45 4.32 10.60
CA VAL A 331 -4.75 4.66 10.02
C VAL A 331 -5.66 3.45 10.07
N THR A 332 -6.86 3.65 10.61
CA THR A 332 -7.97 2.70 10.60
C THR A 332 -9.17 3.35 9.95
N ALA A 333 -9.75 2.68 8.95
CA ALA A 333 -10.99 3.10 8.30
C ALA A 333 -12.15 2.22 8.77
N THR A 334 -13.22 2.84 9.27
CA THR A 334 -14.48 2.17 9.57
C THR A 334 -15.54 2.69 8.61
N LEU A 335 -16.04 1.81 7.74
CA LEU A 335 -17.12 2.12 6.81
C LEU A 335 -18.43 1.54 7.34
N LEU A 336 -19.45 2.37 7.43
CA LEU A 336 -20.80 2.03 7.87
C LEU A 336 -21.77 2.20 6.69
N ALA A 337 -22.47 1.13 6.37
CA ALA A 337 -23.54 1.05 5.40
C ALA A 337 -24.90 0.87 6.09
N SER A 338 -26.00 1.06 5.36
CA SER A 338 -27.35 0.85 5.89
C SER A 338 -27.58 -0.60 6.30
N ASP A 339 -28.45 -0.82 7.29
CA ASP A 339 -28.83 -2.18 7.68
C ASP A 339 -29.47 -2.93 6.49
N GLY A 340 -29.11 -4.20 6.33
CA GLY A 340 -29.40 -4.99 5.14
C GLY A 340 -28.36 -4.90 4.02
N MET A 341 -27.29 -4.11 4.19
CA MET A 341 -26.09 -4.19 3.33
C MET A 341 -24.97 -4.99 4.00
N TYR A 342 -24.04 -5.48 3.19
CA TYR A 342 -22.84 -6.19 3.63
C TYR A 342 -21.69 -6.05 2.64
N PHE A 343 -20.50 -6.47 3.04
CA PHE A 343 -19.27 -6.45 2.23
C PHE A 343 -18.84 -7.88 1.88
N PRO A 344 -19.03 -8.35 0.63
CA PRO A 344 -18.92 -9.78 0.28
C PRO A 344 -17.55 -10.44 0.48
N TYR A 345 -16.48 -9.65 0.48
CA TYR A 345 -15.09 -10.12 0.55
C TYR A 345 -14.43 -9.84 1.89
N GLU A 346 -15.21 -9.51 2.91
CA GLU A 346 -14.73 -9.21 4.25
C GLU A 346 -15.18 -10.31 5.22
N ASP A 347 -14.43 -10.53 6.29
CA ASP A 347 -14.68 -11.63 7.24
C ASP A 347 -16.06 -11.55 7.91
N GLU A 348 -16.57 -10.35 8.13
CA GLU A 348 -17.86 -10.10 8.77
C GLU A 348 -18.96 -9.79 7.74
N ASN A 349 -20.01 -10.61 7.71
CA ASN A 349 -21.22 -10.36 6.91
C ASN A 349 -22.15 -9.31 7.57
N ASN A 350 -21.61 -8.11 7.76
CA ASN A 350 -22.24 -7.02 8.49
C ASN A 350 -22.25 -5.71 7.67
N HIS A 351 -23.11 -4.77 8.07
CA HIS A 351 -23.19 -3.42 7.49
C HIS A 351 -22.05 -2.51 7.98
N LYS A 352 -21.14 -3.01 8.82
CA LYS A 352 -19.95 -2.33 9.32
C LYS A 352 -18.71 -3.07 8.86
N LEU A 353 -17.76 -2.32 8.31
CA LEU A 353 -16.45 -2.81 7.92
C LEU A 353 -15.37 -2.00 8.63
N VAL A 354 -14.42 -2.67 9.26
CA VAL A 354 -13.23 -2.05 9.86
C VAL A 354 -12.00 -2.57 9.12
N ARG A 355 -11.17 -1.67 8.60
CA ARG A 355 -9.93 -1.99 7.91
C ARG A 355 -8.76 -1.23 8.52
N GLU A 356 -7.74 -1.96 8.95
CA GLU A 356 -6.46 -1.41 9.37
C GLU A 356 -5.59 -1.15 8.13
N ILE A 357 -5.23 0.11 7.92
CA ILE A 357 -4.49 0.57 6.73
C ILE A 357 -3.02 0.81 7.07
N GLY A 358 -2.70 1.18 8.31
CA GLY A 358 -1.32 1.45 8.72
C GLY A 358 -0.82 2.81 8.26
N ASN A 359 0.27 2.85 7.48
CA ASN A 359 0.88 4.09 7.00
C ASN A 359 0.26 4.55 5.69
N VAL A 360 -0.11 5.83 5.61
CA VAL A 360 -0.79 6.39 4.44
C VAL A 360 0.10 7.39 3.72
N THR A 361 0.32 7.17 2.43
CA THR A 361 0.94 8.14 1.52
C THR A 361 -0.11 8.85 0.67
N LYS A 362 0.27 9.93 -0.02
CA LYS A 362 -0.66 10.76 -0.82
C LYS A 362 -1.43 9.99 -1.89
N GLY A 363 -0.81 8.97 -2.47
CA GLY A 363 -1.37 8.19 -3.57
C GLY A 363 -2.25 7.01 -3.14
N LEU A 364 -2.40 6.76 -1.84
CA LEU A 364 -3.12 5.57 -1.38
C LEU A 364 -4.62 5.68 -1.67
N GLU A 365 -5.12 4.69 -2.40
CA GLU A 365 -6.53 4.50 -2.74
C GLU A 365 -6.93 3.07 -2.40
N ILE A 366 -8.04 2.91 -1.68
CA ILE A 366 -8.58 1.60 -1.32
C ILE A 366 -10.01 1.48 -1.84
N THR A 367 -10.41 0.27 -2.20
CA THR A 367 -11.75 -0.01 -2.70
C THR A 367 -12.43 -1.10 -1.90
N PHE A 368 -13.75 -1.04 -1.84
CA PHE A 368 -14.61 -2.00 -1.15
C PHE A 368 -15.79 -2.37 -2.04
N GLU A 369 -16.07 -3.65 -2.13
CA GLU A 369 -17.31 -4.14 -2.73
C GLU A 369 -18.39 -4.21 -1.66
N PHE A 370 -19.61 -3.78 -2.00
CA PHE A 370 -20.77 -3.98 -1.13
C PHE A 370 -21.92 -4.65 -1.89
N ALA A 371 -22.81 -5.26 -1.13
CA ALA A 371 -24.02 -5.89 -1.66
C ALA A 371 -25.20 -5.67 -0.70
N VAL A 372 -26.40 -5.85 -1.23
CA VAL A 372 -27.65 -5.81 -0.47
C VAL A 372 -28.08 -7.24 -0.20
N LYS A 373 -28.45 -7.55 1.04
CA LYS A 373 -29.01 -8.85 1.42
C LYS A 373 -30.36 -9.06 0.70
N PRO A 374 -30.64 -10.26 0.16
CA PRO A 374 -31.85 -10.51 -0.65
C PRO A 374 -33.15 -10.04 0.00
N GLU A 375 -33.30 -10.25 1.31
CA GLU A 375 -34.48 -9.89 2.09
C GLU A 375 -34.73 -8.38 2.21
N PHE A 376 -33.70 -7.55 2.03
CA PHE A 376 -33.80 -6.08 2.09
C PHE A 376 -33.90 -5.42 0.71
N MET A 377 -33.81 -6.18 -0.39
CA MET A 377 -33.79 -5.62 -1.75
C MET A 377 -35.01 -4.72 -2.05
N HIS A 378 -36.21 -5.15 -1.66
CA HIS A 378 -37.44 -4.37 -1.89
C HIS A 378 -37.42 -3.01 -1.18
N VAL A 379 -36.81 -2.93 0.00
CA VAL A 379 -36.68 -1.69 0.79
C VAL A 379 -35.73 -0.73 0.11
N PHE A 380 -34.58 -1.23 -0.37
CA PHE A 380 -33.58 -0.39 -1.01
C PHE A 380 -33.99 0.08 -2.40
N LEU A 381 -34.75 -0.72 -3.16
CA LEU A 381 -35.31 -0.32 -4.45
C LEU A 381 -36.24 0.90 -4.40
N GLN A 382 -36.80 1.19 -3.22
CA GLN A 382 -37.67 2.35 -2.99
C GLN A 382 -36.91 3.59 -2.51
N LYS A 383 -35.60 3.47 -2.22
CA LYS A 383 -34.78 4.57 -1.71
C LYS A 383 -33.99 5.20 -2.87
N ASP A 384 -34.15 6.51 -3.08
CA ASP A 384 -33.40 7.26 -4.11
C ASP A 384 -31.92 7.46 -3.75
N THR A 385 -31.58 7.38 -2.47
CA THR A 385 -30.22 7.60 -1.95
C THR A 385 -29.84 6.56 -0.92
N LEU A 386 -28.54 6.23 -0.88
CA LEU A 386 -27.95 5.32 0.09
C LEU A 386 -26.94 6.10 0.94
N PRO A 387 -27.14 6.15 2.27
CA PRO A 387 -26.19 6.78 3.17
C PRO A 387 -25.02 5.84 3.43
N PHE A 388 -23.81 6.39 3.34
CA PHE A 388 -22.58 5.77 3.83
C PHE A 388 -21.92 6.72 4.82
N GLN A 389 -21.39 6.17 5.90
CA GLN A 389 -20.55 6.92 6.83
C GLN A 389 -19.16 6.30 6.88
N LEU A 390 -18.14 7.12 6.67
CA LEU A 390 -16.74 6.76 6.84
C LEU A 390 -16.19 7.42 8.09
N GLN A 391 -15.62 6.63 8.99
CA GLN A 391 -14.92 7.09 10.17
C GLN A 391 -13.44 6.71 10.03
N LEU A 392 -12.56 7.70 9.97
CA LEU A 392 -11.12 7.53 9.93
C LEU A 392 -10.54 7.86 11.30
N SER A 393 -9.78 6.94 11.87
CA SER A 393 -8.95 7.18 13.05
C SER A 393 -7.49 7.06 12.65
N PHE A 394 -6.69 8.09 12.90
CA PHE A 394 -5.27 8.08 12.53
C PHE A 394 -4.43 8.96 13.45
N LYS A 395 -3.11 8.86 13.31
CA LYS A 395 -2.17 9.81 13.92
C LYS A 395 -1.57 10.72 12.85
N THR A 396 -1.50 12.01 13.14
CA THR A 396 -0.69 12.95 12.34
C THR A 396 0.79 12.62 12.48
N ARG A 397 1.64 13.30 11.71
CA ARG A 397 3.09 13.20 11.85
C ARG A 397 3.57 13.55 13.26
N ASP A 398 2.91 14.52 13.88
CA ASP A 398 3.19 14.99 15.25
C ASP A 398 2.61 14.06 16.32
N GLN A 399 2.26 12.83 15.96
CA GLN A 399 1.67 11.80 16.83
C GLN A 399 0.33 12.20 17.47
N GLN A 400 -0.31 13.27 17.01
CA GLN A 400 -1.63 13.67 17.48
C GLN A 400 -2.69 12.74 16.91
N ARG A 401 -3.59 12.26 17.76
CA ARG A 401 -4.69 11.38 17.37
C ARG A 401 -5.80 12.22 16.74
N VAL A 402 -6.24 11.82 15.57
CA VAL A 402 -7.27 12.51 14.78
C VAL A 402 -8.37 11.53 14.43
N THR A 403 -9.60 12.00 14.55
CA THR A 403 -10.77 11.27 14.06
C THR A 403 -11.50 12.14 13.05
N ARG A 404 -11.71 11.63 11.84
CA ARG A 404 -12.48 12.31 10.79
C ARG A 404 -13.72 11.48 10.47
N ILE A 405 -14.89 12.09 10.48
CA ILE A 405 -16.17 11.44 10.18
C ILE A 405 -16.76 12.12 8.94
N ILE A 406 -17.02 11.31 7.92
CA ILE A 406 -17.60 11.77 6.66
C ILE A 406 -18.90 11.01 6.45
N THR A 407 -20.00 11.74 6.29
CA THR A 407 -21.29 11.17 5.95
C THR A 407 -21.71 11.65 4.56
N GLU A 408 -21.89 10.70 3.65
CA GLU A 408 -22.21 10.93 2.24
C GLU A 408 -23.52 10.24 1.88
N HIS A 409 -24.35 10.93 1.09
CA HIS A 409 -25.61 10.40 0.56
C HIS A 409 -25.47 10.27 -0.96
N ARG A 410 -25.39 9.05 -1.45
CA ARG A 410 -25.20 8.79 -2.89
C ARG A 410 -26.54 8.47 -3.56
N ILE A 411 -26.86 9.24 -4.60
CA ILE A 411 -28.01 8.98 -5.49
C ILE A 411 -27.71 7.75 -6.36
N TRP A 412 -28.76 6.99 -6.69
CA TRP A 412 -28.72 5.94 -7.70
C TRP A 412 -28.37 6.52 -9.08
N ALA A 413 -27.08 6.68 -9.37
CA ALA A 413 -26.61 7.18 -10.65
C ALA A 413 -26.21 6.00 -11.55
N GLY A 414 -26.96 5.77 -12.63
CA GLY A 414 -26.68 4.74 -13.63
C GLY A 414 -25.43 4.97 -14.49
N SER A 415 -24.48 5.78 -14.03
CA SER A 415 -23.20 6.03 -14.69
C SER A 415 -22.08 5.24 -14.00
N PHE A 416 -21.50 4.27 -14.71
CA PHE A 416 -20.38 3.47 -14.22
C PHE A 416 -19.05 4.19 -14.45
N ASN A 417 -18.23 4.30 -13.41
CA ASN A 417 -16.85 4.74 -13.57
C ASN A 417 -15.97 3.50 -13.80
N MET A 418 -15.65 3.23 -15.06
CA MET A 418 -14.86 2.06 -15.42
C MET A 418 -13.44 2.07 -14.85
N SER A 419 -12.89 3.26 -14.55
CA SER A 419 -11.58 3.33 -13.89
C SER A 419 -11.63 2.80 -12.45
N VAL A 420 -12.66 3.15 -11.68
CA VAL A 420 -12.83 2.68 -10.29
C VAL A 420 -13.11 1.18 -10.24
N LEU A 421 -13.98 0.68 -11.12
CA LEU A 421 -14.23 -0.76 -11.24
C LEU A 421 -12.97 -1.52 -11.66
N GLY A 422 -12.17 -0.93 -12.55
CA GLY A 422 -10.89 -1.50 -12.91
C GLY A 422 -9.94 -1.61 -11.72
N VAL A 423 -9.71 -0.50 -11.02
CA VAL A 423 -8.87 -0.48 -9.81
C VAL A 423 -9.36 -1.49 -8.78
N HIS A 424 -10.67 -1.60 -8.56
CA HIS A 424 -11.23 -2.55 -7.62
C HIS A 424 -11.01 -4.00 -8.03
N CYS A 425 -11.27 -4.35 -9.30
CA CYS A 425 -10.99 -5.69 -9.81
C CYS A 425 -9.51 -6.05 -9.61
N ALA A 426 -8.61 -5.09 -9.83
CA ALA A 426 -7.19 -5.29 -9.62
C ALA A 426 -6.82 -5.55 -8.17
N GLN A 427 -7.32 -4.72 -7.26
CA GLN A 427 -7.10 -4.87 -5.82
C GLN A 427 -7.69 -6.19 -5.28
N LEU A 428 -8.92 -6.53 -5.68
CA LEU A 428 -9.60 -7.75 -5.25
C LEU A 428 -8.91 -9.02 -5.77
N CYS A 429 -8.58 -9.08 -7.07
CA CYS A 429 -7.89 -10.23 -7.63
C CYS A 429 -6.51 -10.43 -7.01
N ALA A 430 -5.79 -9.35 -6.70
CA ALA A 430 -4.52 -9.41 -5.99
C ALA A 430 -4.70 -9.99 -4.57
N SER A 431 -5.65 -9.49 -3.78
CA SER A 431 -5.94 -10.00 -2.43
C SER A 431 -6.28 -11.49 -2.44
N LEU A 432 -7.23 -11.89 -3.29
CA LEU A 432 -7.65 -13.29 -3.41
C LEU A 432 -6.49 -14.20 -3.84
N THR A 433 -5.61 -13.73 -4.72
CA THR A 433 -4.43 -14.51 -5.15
C THR A 433 -3.44 -14.68 -4.01
N MET A 434 -3.19 -13.63 -3.22
CA MET A 434 -2.30 -13.68 -2.05
C MET A 434 -2.84 -14.58 -0.93
N GLU A 435 -4.18 -14.66 -0.78
CA GLU A 435 -4.86 -15.60 0.12
C GLU A 435 -4.87 -17.06 -0.40
N GLY A 436 -4.38 -17.31 -1.62
CA GLY A 436 -4.41 -18.63 -2.27
C GLY A 436 -5.75 -18.99 -2.94
N ARG A 437 -6.73 -18.08 -2.93
CA ARG A 437 -8.07 -18.23 -3.54
C ARG A 437 -8.07 -17.89 -5.04
N VAL A 438 -7.12 -18.47 -5.77
CA VAL A 438 -6.86 -18.16 -7.20
C VAL A 438 -8.09 -18.39 -8.09
N GLN A 439 -8.87 -19.45 -7.85
CA GLN A 439 -10.07 -19.75 -8.64
C GLN A 439 -11.15 -18.66 -8.50
N GLU A 440 -11.28 -18.06 -7.31
CA GLU A 440 -12.20 -16.95 -7.10
C GLU A 440 -11.72 -15.69 -7.80
N ALA A 441 -10.41 -15.39 -7.73
CA ALA A 441 -9.80 -14.28 -8.46
C ALA A 441 -10.06 -14.40 -9.97
N GLN A 442 -9.86 -15.59 -10.54
CA GLN A 442 -10.16 -15.88 -11.95
C GLN A 442 -11.63 -15.66 -12.30
N LYS A 443 -12.54 -16.10 -11.43
CA LYS A 443 -13.98 -15.92 -11.63
C LYS A 443 -14.36 -14.44 -11.67
N GLN A 444 -13.80 -13.63 -10.77
CA GLN A 444 -14.03 -12.18 -10.73
C GLN A 444 -13.46 -11.49 -11.96
N LEU A 445 -12.23 -11.84 -12.35
CA LEU A 445 -11.58 -11.29 -13.54
C LEU A 445 -12.42 -11.56 -14.80
N LYS A 446 -12.89 -12.79 -15.00
CA LYS A 446 -13.76 -13.18 -16.14
C LYS A 446 -15.10 -12.43 -16.11
N ALA A 447 -15.72 -12.30 -14.94
CA ALA A 447 -16.96 -11.56 -14.79
C ALA A 447 -16.79 -10.07 -15.17
N GLN A 448 -15.67 -9.46 -14.77
CA GLN A 448 -15.32 -8.08 -15.12
C GLN A 448 -15.01 -7.91 -16.61
N GLN A 449 -14.31 -8.86 -17.24
CA GLN A 449 -14.03 -8.85 -18.68
C GLN A 449 -15.33 -8.84 -19.50
N HIS A 450 -16.31 -9.67 -19.12
CA HIS A 450 -17.61 -9.69 -19.80
C HIS A 450 -18.37 -8.36 -19.71
N LEU A 451 -18.18 -7.57 -18.65
CA LEU A 451 -18.75 -6.22 -18.55
C LEU A 451 -18.10 -5.25 -19.54
N GLN A 452 -16.80 -5.41 -19.83
CA GLN A 452 -16.00 -4.51 -20.68
C GLN A 452 -16.13 -4.78 -22.18
N HIS A 453 -16.51 -5.99 -22.59
CA HIS A 453 -16.76 -6.31 -24.01
C HIS A 453 -18.02 -5.63 -24.57
N ARG A 454 -18.72 -4.80 -23.78
CA ARG A 454 -19.74 -3.87 -24.28
C ARG A 454 -19.05 -2.69 -24.99
N PRO A 455 -19.50 -2.26 -26.17
CA PRO A 455 -18.74 -1.35 -27.04
C PRO A 455 -18.69 0.06 -26.42
N ILE A 456 -17.60 0.35 -25.71
CA ILE A 456 -17.23 1.71 -25.31
C ILE A 456 -15.75 1.89 -25.67
N GLN A 457 -15.45 3.01 -26.33
CA GLN A 457 -14.20 3.33 -27.00
C GLN A 457 -12.95 2.85 -26.24
N LYS A 458 -12.11 2.06 -26.94
CA LYS A 458 -10.77 1.67 -26.50
C LYS A 458 -9.93 2.92 -26.26
N GLN A 459 -9.91 3.39 -25.03
CA GLN A 459 -8.84 4.24 -24.54
C GLN A 459 -7.75 3.29 -24.05
N GLU A 460 -6.57 3.32 -24.67
CA GLU A 460 -5.38 2.64 -24.16
C GLU A 460 -5.14 3.14 -22.73
N SER A 461 -5.57 2.33 -21.77
CA SER A 461 -5.54 2.63 -20.36
C SER A 461 -4.50 1.72 -19.73
N ILE A 462 -3.76 2.23 -18.74
CA ILE A 462 -2.88 1.48 -17.84
C ILE A 462 -3.56 0.19 -17.33
N TYR A 463 -4.89 0.21 -17.24
CA TYR A 463 -5.73 -0.92 -16.91
C TYR A 463 -5.68 -2.09 -17.91
N GLY A 464 -5.60 -1.83 -19.23
CA GLY A 464 -5.51 -2.88 -20.25
C GLY A 464 -4.25 -3.72 -20.12
N ASN A 465 -3.09 -3.06 -19.96
CA ASN A 465 -1.81 -3.75 -19.73
C ASN A 465 -1.82 -4.56 -18.42
N TRP A 466 -2.44 -4.03 -17.37
CA TRP A 466 -2.61 -4.77 -16.11
C TRP A 466 -3.52 -6.00 -16.31
N MET A 467 -4.63 -5.84 -17.05
CA MET A 467 -5.57 -6.93 -17.35
C MET A 467 -4.89 -8.08 -18.08
N ASP A 468 -4.05 -7.77 -19.07
CA ASP A 468 -3.29 -8.77 -19.83
C ASP A 468 -2.28 -9.50 -18.93
N THR A 469 -1.61 -8.76 -18.04
CA THR A 469 -0.67 -9.32 -17.05
C THR A 469 -1.38 -10.25 -16.07
N MET A 470 -2.54 -9.84 -15.54
CA MET A 470 -3.28 -10.65 -14.57
C MET A 470 -3.90 -11.89 -15.22
N THR A 471 -4.36 -11.79 -16.46
CA THR A 471 -4.83 -12.95 -17.25
C THR A 471 -3.70 -13.96 -17.40
N THR A 472 -2.49 -13.50 -17.73
CA THR A 472 -1.30 -14.36 -17.83
C THR A 472 -0.95 -15.05 -16.51
N ILE A 473 -0.96 -14.33 -15.36
CA ILE A 473 -0.69 -14.90 -14.04
C ILE A 473 -1.76 -15.93 -13.63
N CYS A 474 -3.02 -15.60 -13.90
CA CYS A 474 -4.14 -16.51 -13.68
C CYS A 474 -4.02 -17.77 -14.53
N ASP A 475 -3.60 -17.66 -15.78
CA ASP A 475 -3.49 -18.81 -16.69
C ASP A 475 -2.32 -19.73 -16.32
N ILE A 476 -1.16 -19.16 -15.94
CA ILE A 476 0.04 -19.91 -15.49
C ILE A 476 -0.23 -20.72 -14.22
N THR A 477 -1.02 -20.17 -13.29
CA THR A 477 -1.38 -20.88 -12.06
C THR A 477 -2.35 -22.04 -12.32
N THR A 478 -3.23 -21.92 -13.32
CA THR A 478 -4.03 -23.06 -13.80
C THR A 478 -3.20 -24.14 -14.49
N GLU A 479 -2.22 -23.79 -15.32
CA GLU A 479 -1.31 -24.79 -15.91
C GLU A 479 -0.50 -25.51 -14.84
N SER A 480 -0.05 -24.79 -13.81
CA SER A 480 0.66 -25.37 -12.66
C SER A 480 -0.24 -26.33 -11.86
N GLN A 481 -1.53 -25.99 -11.67
CA GLN A 481 -2.51 -26.89 -11.03
C GLN A 481 -2.85 -28.10 -11.92
N VAL A 482 -2.91 -27.93 -13.24
CA VAL A 482 -3.14 -29.02 -14.21
C VAL A 482 -1.93 -29.96 -14.26
N ILE A 483 -0.71 -29.45 -14.21
CA ILE A 483 0.52 -30.26 -14.14
C ILE A 483 0.58 -31.03 -12.81
N ILE A 484 0.21 -30.41 -11.68
CA ILE A 484 0.12 -31.11 -10.39
C ILE A 484 -0.97 -32.20 -10.41
N ARG A 485 -2.11 -31.96 -11.08
CA ARG A 485 -3.16 -32.97 -11.28
C ARG A 485 -2.71 -34.12 -12.18
N LEU A 486 -2.02 -33.82 -13.28
CA LEU A 486 -1.49 -34.82 -14.21
C LEU A 486 -0.39 -35.69 -13.58
N ILE A 487 0.44 -35.10 -12.70
CA ILE A 487 1.44 -35.84 -11.92
C ILE A 487 0.76 -36.75 -10.87
N TYR A 488 -0.37 -36.33 -10.29
CA TYR A 488 -1.16 -37.16 -9.37
C TYR A 488 -1.94 -38.28 -10.07
N GLU A 489 -2.47 -38.04 -11.28
CA GLU A 489 -3.18 -39.06 -12.05
C GLU A 489 -2.24 -40.10 -12.71
N GLN A 490 -1.00 -39.74 -13.04
CA GLN A 490 0.00 -40.70 -13.51
C GLN A 490 0.57 -41.62 -12.41
N ARG A 491 0.43 -41.27 -11.12
CA ARG A 491 0.87 -42.14 -10.01
C ARG A 491 -0.08 -43.29 -9.67
N HIS A 492 -1.25 -43.37 -10.32
CA HIS A 492 -2.18 -44.50 -10.17
C HIS A 492 -2.19 -45.46 -11.36
N ILE A 493 -1.27 -45.29 -12.33
CA ILE A 493 -1.06 -46.21 -13.45
C ILE A 493 0.45 -46.47 -13.61
N ILE A 494 1.13 -46.89 -12.54
CA ILE A 494 2.35 -47.74 -12.58
C ILE A 494 2.32 -48.67 -11.37
#